data_AF-A0A6A5AVC1-F1
#
_entry.id   AF-A0A6A5AVC1-F1
#
_cell.length_a   1.000
_cell.length_b   1.000
_cell.length_c   1.000
_cell.angle_alpha   90.00
_cell.angle_beta   90.00
_cell.angle_gamma   90.00
#
_symmetry.space_group_name_H-M   'P 1'
#
loop_
_entity.id
_entity.type
_entity.pdbx_description
1 polymer ?
#
loop_
_entity_poly.entity_id
_entity_poly.type
_entity_poly.pdbx_seq_one_letter_code
_entity_poly.pdbx_strand_id
1 'polypeptide(L)' 'MTAMAQLSDAAGFKSVVYFMERAMNDPNSPIFEIDWERTTHVNYAFGKPAPDGSVGLYDPAGACTANLAKPAG' A
#
# COMPACT_ATOMS: atom_id res chain seq x y z
N MET A 1 11.93 13.47 -14.09
CA MET A 1 10.57 13.94 -13.74
C MET A 1 10.57 14.59 -12.35
N THR A 2 11.14 15.79 -12.22
CA THR A 2 11.39 16.42 -10.89
C THR A 2 10.34 17.46 -10.52
N ALA A 3 9.63 18.04 -11.50
CA ALA A 3 8.69 19.14 -11.27
C ALA A 3 7.38 18.76 -10.55
N MET A 4 6.81 17.58 -10.81
CA MET A 4 5.56 17.14 -10.17
C MET A 4 5.75 16.78 -8.69
N ALA A 5 6.99 16.49 -8.28
CA ALA A 5 7.37 16.09 -6.91
C ALA A 5 7.18 17.20 -5.88
N GLN A 6 7.64 18.40 -6.23
CA GLN A 6 7.70 19.54 -5.32
C GLN A 6 6.33 20.22 -5.16
N LEU A 7 5.41 19.99 -6.09
CA LEU A 7 4.08 20.61 -6.06
C LEU A 7 3.16 20.00 -4.99
N SER A 8 3.30 18.71 -4.66
CA SER A 8 2.40 18.06 -3.70
C SER A 8 2.62 18.55 -2.27
N ASP A 9 3.86 18.81 -1.88
CA ASP A 9 4.21 19.13 -0.49
C ASP A 9 3.94 20.60 -0.14
N ALA A 10 4.24 21.54 -1.05
CA ALA A 10 4.05 22.98 -0.83
C ALA A 10 2.59 23.45 -0.94
N ALA A 11 1.73 22.71 -1.66
CA ALA A 11 0.32 23.07 -1.87
C ALA A 11 -0.65 22.27 -0.98
N GLY A 12 -0.16 21.39 -0.11
CA GLY A 12 -0.97 20.58 0.80
C GLY A 12 -1.81 19.51 0.09
N PHE A 13 -1.39 19.06 -1.09
CA PHE A 13 -2.12 18.03 -1.84
C PHE A 13 -1.81 16.64 -1.29
N LYS A 14 -2.84 15.78 -1.28
CA LYS A 14 -2.69 14.39 -0.89
C LYS A 14 -2.25 13.56 -2.10
N SER A 15 -1.09 12.93 -1.98
CA SER A 15 -0.71 11.79 -2.81
C SER A 15 -1.21 10.50 -2.14
N VAL A 16 -2.21 9.86 -2.74
CA VAL A 16 -2.88 8.66 -2.21
C VAL A 16 -2.64 7.50 -3.14
N VAL A 17 -2.13 6.39 -2.60
CA VAL A 17 -1.91 5.14 -3.34
C VAL A 17 -2.76 4.03 -2.76
N TYR A 18 -3.09 3.03 -3.57
CA TYR A 18 -3.77 1.81 -3.13
C TYR A 18 -2.79 0.65 -3.11
N PHE A 19 -2.70 -0.04 -1.98
CA PHE A 19 -1.89 -1.24 -1.85
C PHE A 19 -2.79 -2.46 -1.66
N MET A 20 -2.65 -3.46 -2.53
CA MET A 20 -3.47 -4.67 -2.49
C MET A 20 -2.76 -5.84 -1.82
N GLU A 21 -3.46 -6.57 -0.96
CA GLU A 21 -2.89 -7.71 -0.24
C GLU A 21 -2.35 -8.82 -1.17
N ARG A 22 -2.89 -9.02 -2.38
CA ARG A 22 -2.36 -10.06 -3.31
C ARG A 22 -1.15 -9.64 -4.12
N ALA A 23 -0.71 -8.40 -3.97
CA ALA A 23 0.34 -7.83 -4.82
C ALA A 23 1.74 -8.43 -4.55
N MET A 24 1.90 -9.24 -3.49
CA MET A 24 3.09 -10.06 -3.23
C MET A 24 3.33 -11.25 -4.17
N ASN A 25 2.32 -11.69 -4.93
CA ASN A 25 2.58 -12.72 -5.95
C ASN A 25 3.46 -12.15 -7.08
N ASP A 26 3.65 -10.83 -7.10
CA ASP A 26 4.67 -10.17 -7.88
C ASP A 26 5.99 -10.13 -7.06
N PRO A 27 7.10 -10.70 -7.57
CA PRO A 27 8.40 -10.61 -6.92
C PRO A 27 8.92 -9.16 -6.75
N ASN A 28 8.34 -8.19 -7.45
CA ASN A 28 8.58 -6.75 -7.25
C ASN A 28 7.62 -6.21 -6.17
N SER A 29 7.82 -6.67 -4.93
CA SER A 29 6.87 -6.50 -3.82
C SER A 29 6.46 -5.03 -3.61
N PRO A 30 5.20 -4.65 -3.89
CA PRO A 30 4.88 -3.26 -4.12
C PRO A 30 4.84 -2.40 -2.86
N ILE A 31 4.76 -2.96 -1.65
CA ILE A 31 4.76 -2.13 -0.43
C ILE A 31 6.13 -1.51 -0.17
N PHE A 32 7.20 -2.25 -0.45
CA PHE A 32 8.56 -1.73 -0.28
C PHE A 32 8.99 -0.84 -1.45
N GLU A 33 8.31 -0.96 -2.59
CA GLU A 33 8.54 -0.16 -3.79
C GLU A 33 7.68 1.11 -3.85
N ILE A 34 6.78 1.33 -2.88
CA ILE A 34 6.08 2.62 -2.74
C ILE A 34 7.13 3.73 -2.60
N ASP A 35 6.96 4.80 -3.38
CA ASP A 35 7.69 6.05 -3.20
C ASP A 35 7.21 6.72 -1.90
N TRP A 36 7.81 6.32 -0.80
CA TRP A 36 7.49 6.80 0.56
C TRP A 36 7.87 8.26 0.77
N GLU A 37 8.77 8.82 -0.04
CA GLU A 37 9.13 10.25 0.05
C GLU A 37 8.00 11.15 -0.46
N ARG A 38 7.11 10.62 -1.31
CA ARG A 38 6.01 11.39 -1.93
C ARG A 38 4.62 10.95 -1.52
N THR A 39 4.49 9.72 -1.06
CA THR A 39 3.19 9.16 -0.70
C THR A 39 2.77 9.69 0.66
N THR A 40 1.61 10.36 0.69
CA THR A 40 1.07 10.94 1.93
C THR A 40 0.06 10.01 2.61
N HIS A 41 -0.62 9.16 1.85
CA HIS A 41 -1.61 8.21 2.36
C HIS A 41 -1.55 6.91 1.57
N VAL A 42 -1.70 5.78 2.26
CA VAL A 42 -1.84 4.45 1.66
C VAL A 42 -3.19 3.87 2.05
N ASN A 43 -4.01 3.56 1.06
CA ASN A 43 -5.23 2.79 1.25
C ASN A 43 -4.91 1.30 1.10
N TYR A 44 -4.93 0.56 2.21
CA TYR A 44 -4.81 -0.90 2.19
C TYR A 44 -6.12 -1.52 1.69
N ALA A 45 -6.06 -2.24 0.57
CA ALA A 45 -7.23 -2.72 -0.15
C ALA A 45 -7.18 -4.24 -0.41
N PHE A 46 -8.31 -4.96 -0.43
CA PHE A 46 -9.66 -4.53 -0.04
C PHE A 46 -10.05 -5.19 1.28
N GLY A 47 -10.85 -4.49 2.10
CA GLY A 47 -11.54 -5.13 3.21
C GLY A 47 -12.59 -6.12 2.69
N LYS A 48 -12.69 -7.29 3.32
CA LYS A 48 -13.68 -8.32 3.00
C LYS A 48 -14.90 -8.17 3.92
N PRO A 49 -16.02 -7.58 3.44
CA PRO A 49 -17.22 -7.50 4.26
C PRO A 49 -17.84 -8.88 4.46
N ALA A 50 -18.33 -9.15 5.66
CA ALA A 50 -19.14 -10.31 6.00
C ALA A 50 -20.63 -9.91 6.12
N PRO A 51 -21.58 -10.87 5.99
CA PRO A 51 -23.01 -10.57 6.10
C PRO A 51 -23.45 -9.99 7.44
N ASP A 52 -22.66 -10.20 8.50
CA ASP A 52 -22.90 -9.66 9.84
C ASP A 52 -22.38 -8.23 10.03
N GLY A 53 -21.80 -7.62 8.98
CA GLY A 53 -21.25 -6.26 9.01
C GLY A 53 -19.81 -6.18 9.51
N SER A 54 -19.18 -7.30 9.90
CA SER A 54 -17.76 -7.34 10.19
C SER A 54 -16.92 -7.22 8.91
N VAL A 55 -15.65 -6.80 9.05
CA VAL A 55 -14.70 -6.69 7.94
C VAL A 55 -13.46 -7.52 8.26
N GLY A 56 -13.11 -8.42 7.35
CA GLY A 56 -11.91 -9.24 7.40
C GLY A 56 -10.93 -8.96 6.25
N LEU A 57 -9.97 -9.86 6.08
CA LEU A 57 -8.99 -9.86 4.99
C LEU A 57 -9.38 -10.92 3.95
N TYR A 58 -9.12 -10.72 2.65
CA TYR A 58 -9.27 -11.83 1.69
C TYR A 58 -8.07 -12.77 1.70
N ASP A 59 -6.87 -12.27 2.07
CA ASP A 59 -5.63 -13.03 2.15
C ASP A 59 -4.85 -12.70 3.45
N PRO A 60 -5.20 -13.33 4.59
CA PRO A 60 -4.53 -13.07 5.86
C PRO A 60 -3.03 -13.41 5.86
N ALA A 61 -2.63 -14.45 5.11
CA ALA A 61 -1.24 -14.83 4.99
C ALA A 61 -0.47 -13.73 4.28
N GLY A 62 -1.01 -13.26 3.16
CA GLY A 62 -0.42 -12.17 2.45
C GLY A 62 -0.33 -10.87 3.27
N ALA A 63 -1.41 -10.52 3.95
CA ALA A 63 -1.46 -9.33 4.79
C ALA A 63 -0.36 -9.31 5.86
N CYS A 64 -0.13 -10.44 6.54
CA CYS A 64 0.64 -10.50 7.77
C CYS A 64 2.08 -11.03 7.62
N THR A 65 2.33 -12.01 6.75
CA THR A 65 3.66 -12.65 6.69
C THR A 65 4.51 -12.13 5.56
N ALA A 66 3.91 -11.94 4.37
CA ALA A 66 4.65 -11.52 3.18
C ALA A 66 4.94 -10.00 3.15
N ASN A 67 4.05 -9.15 3.66
CA ASN A 67 4.26 -7.70 3.69
C ASN A 67 5.22 -7.21 4.79
N LEU A 68 5.54 -8.05 5.78
CA LEU A 68 6.45 -7.71 6.89
C LEU A 68 7.88 -8.22 6.66
N ALA A 69 8.08 -9.10 5.68
CA ALA A 69 9.40 -9.61 5.33
C ALA A 69 10.08 -8.67 4.33
N LYS A 70 10.65 -7.57 4.82
CA LYS A 70 11.64 -6.82 4.03
C LYS A 70 12.78 -7.80 3.69
N PRO A 71 13.14 -8.03 2.41
CA PRO A 71 14.32 -8.83 2.12
C PRO A 71 15.52 -8.16 2.78
N ALA A 72 16.25 -8.93 3.59
CA ALA A 72 17.49 -8.48 4.19
C ALA A 72 18.49 -8.20 3.06
N GLY A 73 18.74 -6.92 2.80
CA GLY A 73 19.91 -6.45 2.07
C GLY A 73 21.10 -6.35 2.99
#